data_AF-A0A2X2C6Z2-F1
#
_entry.id   AF-A0A2X2C6Z2-F1
#
_cell.length_a   1.000
_cell.length_b   1.000
_cell.length_c   1.000
_cell.angle_alpha   90.00
_cell.angle_beta   90.00
_cell.angle_gamma   90.00
#
_symmetry.space_group_name_H-M   'P 1'
#
loop_
_entity.id
_entity.type
_entity.pdbx_description
1 polymer ?
#
loop_
_entity_poly.entity_id
_entity_poly.type
_entity_poly.pdbx_seq_one_letter_code
_entity_poly.pdbx_strand_id
1 'polypeptide(L)' 'MQHLRPIRRALLSVSDKAGILEFAKALVERNVELLSTGGTARLLAEAGLPVIEVSDYTGFPEMMDGRVKHFTLKYMVVF' A
#
# COMPACT_ATOMS: atom_id res chain seq x y z
N MET A 1 12.44 26.65 -1.03
CA MET A 1 12.95 25.58 -0.13
C MET A 1 11.96 24.43 -0.15
N GLN A 2 12.38 23.21 -0.46
CA GLN A 2 11.47 22.05 -0.43
C GLN A 2 11.27 21.62 1.02
N HIS A 3 10.03 21.73 1.51
CA HIS A 3 9.68 21.21 2.83
C HIS A 3 9.52 19.69 2.75
N LEU A 4 10.48 18.96 3.33
CA LEU A 4 10.36 17.53 3.55
C LEU A 4 9.17 17.25 4.46
N ARG A 5 8.26 16.38 4.01
CA ARG A 5 7.08 15.97 4.79
C ARG A 5 7.29 14.53 5.24
N PRO A 6 7.11 14.23 6.54
CA PRO A 6 7.21 12.86 7.02
C PRO A 6 6.10 12.00 6.38
N ILE A 7 6.49 10.82 5.93
CA ILE A 7 5.58 9.83 5.36
C ILE A 7 4.85 9.18 6.54
N ARG A 8 3.52 9.14 6.46
CA ARG A 8 2.67 8.49 7.47
C ARG A 8 1.97 7.22 6.95
N ARG A 9 1.81 7.13 5.64
CA ARG A 9 1.19 6.01 4.93
C ARG A 9 1.89 5.72 3.63
N ALA A 10 1.92 4.45 3.26
CA ALA A 10 2.39 3.98 1.97
C ALA A 10 1.32 3.10 1.30
N LEU A 11 1.03 3.36 0.02
CA LEU A 11 0.24 2.48 -0.82
C LEU A 11 1.20 1.61 -1.64
N LEU A 12 1.18 0.30 -1.42
CA LEU A 12 2.03 -0.68 -2.08
C LEU A 12 1.22 -1.47 -3.10
N SER A 13 1.62 -1.42 -4.37
CA SER A 13 1.02 -2.20 -5.45
C SER A 13 2.09 -2.51 -6.48
N VAL A 14 2.64 -3.72 -6.40
CA VAL A 14 3.76 -4.15 -7.25
C VAL A 14 3.41 -5.45 -7.95
N SER A 15 3.87 -5.59 -9.20
CA SER A 15 3.71 -6.84 -9.96
C SER A 15 4.85 -7.81 -9.66
N ASP A 16 6.08 -7.30 -9.53
CA ASP A 16 7.22 -8.07 -9.02
C ASP A 16 7.25 -7.96 -7.49
N LYS A 17 7.33 -9.11 -6.83
CA LYS A 17 7.29 -9.22 -5.38
C LYS A 17 8.70 -9.31 -4.76
N ALA A 18 9.75 -9.23 -5.58
CA ALA A 18 11.11 -9.21 -5.08
C ALA A 18 11.35 -8.01 -4.14
N GLY A 19 11.82 -8.26 -2.92
CA GLY A 19 12.21 -7.22 -1.96
C GLY A 19 11.06 -6.46 -1.27
N ILE A 20 9.80 -6.75 -1.61
CA ILE A 20 8.65 -5.99 -1.07
C ILE A 20 8.45 -6.22 0.43
N LEU A 21 8.81 -7.41 0.94
CA LEU A 21 8.67 -7.73 2.36
C LEU A 21 9.67 -6.96 3.21
N GLU A 22 10.92 -6.88 2.78
CA GLU A 22 11.99 -6.11 3.41
C GLU A 22 11.65 -4.62 3.41
N PHE A 23 11.15 -4.12 2.27
CA PHE A 23 10.73 -2.74 2.15
C PHE A 23 9.56 -2.41 3.08
N ALA A 24 8.52 -3.25 3.09
CA ALA A 24 7.35 -3.06 3.94
C ALA A 24 7.68 -3.15 5.44
N LYS A 25 8.58 -4.07 5.84
CA LYS A 25 9.10 -4.14 7.21
C LYS A 25 9.75 -2.83 7.64
N ALA A 26 10.63 -2.28 6.82
CA ALA A 26 11.31 -1.02 7.11
C ALA A 26 10.34 0.16 7.24
N LEU A 27 9.20 0.14 6.53
CA LEU A 27 8.13 1.13 6.67
C LEU A 27 7.39 0.97 8.00
N VAL A 28 7.03 -0.25 8.36
CA VAL A 28 6.32 -0.55 9.63
C VAL A 28 7.18 -0.17 10.84
N GLU A 29 8.48 -0.48 10.82
CA GLU A 29 9.44 -0.07 11.86
C GLU A 29 9.50 1.46 12.05
N ARG A 30 9.17 2.21 11.00
CA ARG A 30 9.11 3.68 11.02
C ARG A 30 7.72 4.21 11.34
N ASN A 31 6.80 3.35 11.77
CA ASN A 31 5.40 3.68 12.05
C ASN A 31 4.64 4.20 10.82
N VAL A 32 5.01 3.72 9.63
CA VAL A 32 4.26 3.99 8.40
C VAL A 32 3.18 2.92 8.24
N GLU A 33 1.95 3.38 8.09
CA GLU A 33 0.79 2.51 7.86
C GLU A 33 0.77 2.02 6.41
N LEU A 34 0.61 0.71 6.22
CA LEU A 34 0.62 0.08 4.90
C LEU A 34 -0.80 -0.08 4.38
N LEU A 35 -1.01 0.37 3.14
CA LEU A 35 -2.20 0.09 2.35
C LEU A 35 -1.80 -0.70 1.13
N SER A 36 -2.60 -1.69 0.75
CA SER A 36 -2.34 -2.47 -0.46
C SER A 36 -3.63 -3.10 -1.00
N THR A 37 -3.55 -3.68 -2.19
CA THR A 37 -4.63 -4.45 -2.81
C THR A 37 -4.13 -5.76 -3.40
N GLY A 38 -5.07 -6.68 -3.62
CA GLY A 38 -4.85 -7.92 -4.37
C GLY A 38 -3.66 -8.74 -3.87
N GLY A 39 -2.83 -9.19 -4.83
CA GLY A 39 -1.72 -10.10 -4.55
C GLY A 39 -0.58 -9.52 -3.70
N THR A 40 -0.46 -8.19 -3.59
CA THR A 40 0.53 -7.54 -2.72
C THR A 40 0.03 -7.51 -1.28
N ALA A 41 -1.24 -7.12 -1.06
CA ALA A 41 -1.86 -7.13 0.27
C ALA A 41 -1.79 -8.53 0.91
N ARG A 42 -2.14 -9.56 0.13
CA ARG A 42 -2.08 -10.94 0.59
C ARG A 42 -0.67 -11.38 1.00
N LEU A 43 0.35 -11.05 0.19
CA LEU A 43 1.74 -11.39 0.51
C LEU A 43 2.20 -10.73 1.82
N LEU A 44 1.85 -9.46 2.03
CA LEU A 44 2.21 -8.71 3.23
C LEU A 44 1.53 -9.30 4.47
N ALA A 45 0.24 -9.63 4.37
CA ALA A 45 -0.53 -10.24 5.44
C ALA A 45 -0.01 -11.65 5.80
N GLU A 46 0.30 -12.48 4.79
CA GLU A 46 0.89 -13.81 4.98
C GLU A 46 2.27 -13.74 5.67
N ALA A 47 3.03 -12.66 5.44
CA ALA A 47 4.29 -12.39 6.13
C ALA A 47 4.12 -11.79 7.55
N GLY A 48 2.88 -11.66 8.04
CA GLY A 48 2.57 -11.13 9.36
C GLY A 48 2.71 -9.60 9.48
N LEU A 49 2.76 -8.88 8.37
CA LEU A 49 2.86 -7.42 8.38
C LEU A 49 1.48 -6.77 8.50
N PRO A 50 1.34 -5.71 9.33
CA PRO A 50 0.09 -4.98 9.42
C PRO A 50 -0.15 -4.22 8.11
N VAL A 51 -1.16 -4.67 7.36
CA VAL A 51 -1.58 -4.08 6.08
C VAL A 51 -3.08 -3.91 6.08
N ILE A 52 -3.53 -2.77 5.58
CA ILE A 52 -4.95 -2.48 5.38
C ILE A 52 -5.27 -2.68 3.90
N GLU A 53 -6.29 -3.49 3.62
CA GLU A 53 -6.76 -3.64 2.25
C GLU A 53 -7.50 -2.35 1.81
N VAL A 54 -7.20 -1.83 0.62
CA VAL A 54 -7.83 -0.58 0.16
C VAL A 54 -9.34 -0.74 -0.04
N SER A 55 -9.82 -1.94 -0.37
CA SER A 55 -11.24 -2.29 -0.41
C SER A 55 -11.91 -2.03 0.94
N ASP A 56 -11.32 -2.53 2.03
CA ASP A 56 -11.77 -2.31 3.41
C ASP A 56 -11.67 -0.84 3.82
N TYR A 57 -10.59 -0.16 3.41
CA TYR A 57 -10.37 1.25 3.75
C TYR A 57 -11.36 2.20 3.07
N THR A 58 -11.75 1.89 1.83
CA THR A 58 -12.64 2.76 1.03
C THR A 58 -14.11 2.39 1.15
N GLY A 59 -14.43 1.19 1.64
CA GLY A 59 -15.79 0.67 1.70
C GLY A 59 -16.40 0.34 0.32
N PHE A 60 -15.59 0.38 -0.74
CA PHE A 60 -16.00 -0.07 -2.07
C PHE A 60 -15.49 -1.51 -2.27
N PRO A 61 -16.38 -2.51 -2.43
CA PRO A 61 -15.95 -3.82 -2.88
C PRO A 61 -15.26 -3.64 -4.22
N GLU A 62 -14.20 -4.42 -4.47
CA GLU A 62 -13.37 -4.36 -5.68
C GLU A 62 -14.24 -4.55 -6.92
N MET A 63 -14.81 -3.45 -7.41
CA MET A 63 -15.74 -3.44 -8.53
C MET A 63 -14.93 -3.14 -9.79
N MET A 64 -14.85 -4.15 -10.66
CA MET A 64 -14.37 -4.11 -12.05
C MET A 64 -12.87 -4.37 -12.26
N ASP A 65 -12.50 -5.65 -12.37
CA ASP A 65 -11.58 -6.22 -13.38
C ASP A 65 -10.45 -5.30 -13.92
N GLY A 66 -9.77 -4.60 -13.01
CA GLY A 66 -8.66 -3.68 -13.30
C GLY A 66 -8.95 -2.39 -14.08
N ARG A 67 -10.21 -1.96 -14.29
CA ARG A 67 -10.55 -0.86 -15.24
C ARG A 67 -11.08 0.45 -14.67
N VAL A 68 -11.02 0.67 -13.35
CA VAL A 68 -11.48 1.95 -12.77
C VAL A 68 -10.30 2.92 -12.55
N LYS A 69 -10.35 4.04 -13.28
CA LYS A 69 -9.43 5.18 -13.14
C LYS A 69 -9.64 5.84 -11.77
N HIS A 70 -8.55 5.93 -11.01
CA HIS A 70 -8.55 6.45 -9.64
C HIS A 70 -8.74 7.97 -9.63
N PHE A 71 -9.64 8.46 -8.78
CA PHE A 71 -9.65 9.87 -8.37
C PHE A 71 -8.67 10.10 -7.23
N THR A 72 -8.04 11.27 -7.26
CA THR A 72 -6.92 11.74 -6.45
C THR A 72 -7.05 11.44 -4.95
N LEU A 73 -6.21 10.51 -4.48
CA LEU A 73 -5.88 10.37 -3.07
C LEU A 73 -4.42 10.77 -2.86
N LYS A 74 -4.15 11.42 -1.74
CA LYS A 74 -2.82 11.97 -1.39
C LYS A 74 -1.91 10.87 -0.82
N TYR A 75 -1.76 9.77 -1.56
CA TYR A 75 -0.90 8.65 -1.18
C TYR A 75 0.44 8.76 -1.91
N MET A 76 1.52 8.53 -1.19
CA MET A 76 2.81 8.30 -1.85
C MET A 76 2.78 6.87 -2.37
N VAL A 77 2.68 6.74 -3.70
CA VAL A 77 2.88 5.49 -4.41
C VAL A 77 4.38 5.29 -4.52
N VAL A 78 4.90 4.25 -3.88
CA VAL A 78 6.27 3.79 -4.13
C VAL A 78 6.15 2.72 -5.20
N PHE A 79 6.64 3.01 -6.40
CA PHE A 79 6.84 2.01 -7.46
C PHE A 79 8.08 1.19 -7.15
#